data_AF-A0A914FUM3-F1
#
_entry.id   AF-A0A914FUM3-F1
#
_cell.length_a   1.000
_cell.length_b   1.000
_cell.length_c   1.000
_cell.angle_alpha   90.00
_cell.angle_beta   90.00
_cell.angle_gamma   90.00
#
_symmetry.space_group_name_H-M   'P 1'
#
loop_
_entity.id
_entity.type
_entity.pdbx_description
1 polymer ?
#
loop_
_entity_poly.entity_id
_entity_poly.type
_entity_poly.pdbx_seq_one_letter_code
_entity_poly.pdbx_strand_id
1 'polypeptide(L)'
;MSEYIDHQLHDENRSVWIAQREGRTKNGNDATQQGVLKMLAMASGDQSLIEYFKTLKIVPISISYEYDPTDSLKMPQLLAQHRDEEYIKGKNEDFTTMLSGILGQKKRIHLHAGDVIDTELDKIAATIENKNKQLQAIAQVIDHSIIKNYKLWPTKYIAYDLIHNTDTYASQYTEQEKQLFIRRLEMRIDPSDPVSKEYFLAMYANPLVNKLKLEEGFEG
;
A
#
# COMPACT_ATOMS: atom_id res chain seq x y z
N MET A 1 22.70 -6.19 -3.07
CA MET A 1 21.42 -6.34 -2.34
C MET A 1 20.72 -7.62 -2.75
N SER A 2 20.49 -7.85 -4.05
CA SER A 2 19.92 -9.09 -4.58
C SER A 2 20.67 -10.34 -4.15
N GLU A 3 22.00 -10.38 -4.36
CA GLU A 3 22.87 -11.49 -3.92
C GLU A 3 22.82 -11.72 -2.41
N TYR A 4 22.71 -10.65 -1.61
CA TYR A 4 22.58 -10.78 -0.16
C TYR A 4 21.24 -11.43 0.22
N ILE A 5 20.13 -10.98 -0.38
CA ILE A 5 18.80 -11.59 -0.17
C ILE A 5 18.84 -13.06 -0.60
N ASP A 6 19.46 -13.35 -1.74
CA ASP A 6 19.61 -14.71 -2.26
C ASP A 6 20.36 -15.63 -1.30
N HIS A 7 21.53 -15.19 -0.82
CA HIS A 7 22.31 -15.90 0.20
C HIS A 7 21.53 -16.07 1.52
N GLN A 8 20.78 -15.05 1.96
CA GLN A 8 19.96 -15.17 3.17
C GLN A 8 18.89 -16.27 3.00
N LEU A 9 18.27 -16.37 1.83
CA LEU A 9 17.19 -17.33 1.57
C LEU A 9 17.72 -18.75 1.34
N HIS A 10 18.76 -18.92 0.52
CA HIS A 10 19.20 -20.24 0.06
C HIS A 10 20.33 -20.85 0.89
N ASP A 11 21.25 -20.03 1.42
CA ASP A 11 22.42 -20.53 2.17
C ASP A 11 22.18 -20.48 3.69
N GLU A 12 21.56 -19.41 4.18
CA GLU A 12 21.31 -19.20 5.61
C GLU A 12 19.91 -19.67 6.06
N ASN A 13 19.02 -20.02 5.12
CA ASN A 13 17.64 -20.41 5.38
C ASN A 13 16.87 -19.39 6.26
N ARG A 14 17.02 -18.09 5.96
CA ARG A 14 16.41 -16.96 6.69
C ARG A 14 15.38 -16.24 5.84
N SER A 15 14.21 -16.00 6.41
CA SER A 15 13.18 -15.18 5.78
C SER A 15 13.59 -13.71 5.71
N VAL A 16 13.27 -13.05 4.60
CA VAL A 16 13.53 -11.63 4.38
C VAL A 16 12.21 -10.87 4.26
N TRP A 17 12.06 -9.78 5.02
CA TRP A 17 10.95 -8.84 4.85
C TRP A 17 11.39 -7.71 3.91
N ILE A 18 10.63 -7.47 2.85
CA ILE A 18 10.89 -6.39 1.89
C ILE A 18 9.62 -5.56 1.66
N ALA A 19 9.77 -4.25 1.54
CA ALA A 19 8.67 -3.37 1.12
C ALA A 19 8.50 -3.44 -0.40
N GLN A 20 7.25 -3.41 -0.88
CA GLN A 20 6.93 -3.50 -2.32
C GLN A 20 7.36 -2.28 -3.14
N ARG A 21 7.77 -1.19 -2.47
CA ARG A 21 8.28 0.05 -3.06
C ARG A 21 9.07 0.87 -2.03
N GLU A 22 9.79 1.88 -2.51
CA GLU A 22 10.42 2.86 -1.62
C GLU A 22 9.39 3.76 -0.93
N GLY A 23 9.57 3.93 0.39
CA GLY A 23 8.76 4.79 1.23
C GLY A 23 7.36 4.23 1.55
N ARG A 24 6.64 4.94 2.42
CA ARG A 24 5.23 4.66 2.72
C ARG A 24 4.33 5.38 1.72
N THR A 25 3.17 4.82 1.41
CA THR A 25 2.15 5.54 0.61
C THR A 25 1.84 6.90 1.21
N LYS A 26 1.65 7.89 0.35
CA LYS A 26 1.21 9.23 0.75
C LYS A 26 -0.31 9.38 0.69
N ASN A 27 -0.96 8.66 -0.21
CA ASN A 27 -2.39 8.76 -0.48
C ASN A 27 -3.17 7.47 -0.17
N GLY A 28 -2.61 6.51 0.55
CA GLY A 28 -3.30 5.26 0.86
C GLY A 28 -3.47 4.32 -0.34
N ASN A 29 -2.87 4.64 -1.48
CA ASN A 29 -2.81 3.79 -2.66
C ASN A 29 -1.36 3.29 -2.84
N ASP A 30 -1.15 2.00 -2.63
CA ASP A 30 0.15 1.33 -2.78
C ASP A 30 0.08 0.32 -3.94
N ALA A 31 1.14 0.29 -4.74
CA ALA A 31 1.33 -0.65 -5.83
C ALA A 31 2.80 -1.09 -5.87
N THR A 32 3.03 -2.35 -6.22
CA THR A 32 4.35 -2.96 -6.27
C THR A 32 5.18 -2.32 -7.39
N GLN A 33 6.35 -1.80 -7.04
CA GLN A 33 7.28 -1.27 -8.04
C GLN A 33 8.04 -2.41 -8.71
N GLN A 34 7.92 -2.52 -10.03
CA GLN A 34 8.67 -3.51 -10.81
C GLN A 34 10.19 -3.42 -10.60
N GLY A 35 10.73 -2.25 -10.23
CA GLY A 35 12.14 -2.08 -9.90
C GLY A 35 12.62 -2.99 -8.76
N VAL A 36 11.78 -3.23 -7.75
CA VAL A 36 12.10 -4.15 -6.65
C VAL A 36 12.20 -5.59 -7.16
N LEU A 37 11.27 -6.00 -8.02
CA LEU A 37 11.29 -7.34 -8.62
C LEU A 37 12.46 -7.53 -9.59
N LYS A 38 12.79 -6.49 -10.37
CA LYS A 38 14.00 -6.47 -11.22
C LYS A 38 15.26 -6.64 -10.40
N MET A 39 15.35 -5.95 -9.25
CA MET A 39 16.47 -6.08 -8.34
C MET A 39 16.60 -7.52 -7.85
N LEU A 40 15.51 -8.15 -7.36
CA LEU A 40 15.53 -9.56 -6.95
C LEU A 40 15.97 -10.48 -8.10
N ALA A 41 15.41 -10.28 -9.30
CA ALA A 41 15.73 -11.07 -10.48
C ALA A 41 17.21 -11.02 -10.89
N MET A 42 17.99 -10.03 -10.46
CA MET A 42 19.43 -9.97 -10.78
C MET A 42 20.22 -11.15 -10.22
N ALA A 43 19.72 -11.81 -9.18
CA ALA A 43 20.35 -13.00 -8.59
C ALA A 43 19.93 -14.31 -9.27
N SER A 44 19.10 -14.29 -10.33
CA SER A 44 18.62 -15.51 -10.99
C SER A 44 19.71 -16.33 -11.71
N GLY A 45 20.87 -15.73 -12.00
CA GLY A 45 21.90 -16.34 -12.82
C GLY A 45 21.33 -16.83 -14.15
N ASP A 46 21.59 -18.11 -14.47
CA ASP A 46 21.14 -18.77 -15.70
C ASP A 46 19.71 -19.33 -15.63
N GLN A 47 19.05 -19.29 -14.46
CA GLN A 47 17.68 -19.80 -14.30
C GLN A 47 16.66 -18.93 -15.06
N SER A 48 15.54 -19.53 -15.45
CA SER A 48 14.42 -18.71 -15.92
C SER A 48 13.89 -17.83 -14.79
N LEU A 49 13.30 -16.69 -15.15
CA LEU A 49 12.78 -15.75 -14.16
C LEU A 49 11.77 -16.40 -13.22
N ILE A 50 10.87 -17.23 -13.78
CA ILE A 50 9.80 -17.87 -13.01
C ILE A 50 10.37 -18.96 -12.09
N GLU A 51 11.30 -19.79 -12.57
CA GLU A 51 11.94 -20.80 -11.73
C GLU A 51 12.64 -20.15 -10.53
N TYR A 52 13.38 -19.07 -10.77
CA TYR A 52 14.02 -18.31 -9.69
C TYR A 52 12.99 -17.74 -8.70
N PHE A 53 11.92 -17.10 -9.18
CA PHE A 53 10.90 -16.54 -8.28
C PHE A 53 10.17 -17.60 -7.45
N LYS A 54 10.05 -18.83 -7.93
CA LYS A 54 9.51 -19.96 -7.16
C LYS A 54 10.43 -20.41 -6.02
N THR A 55 11.74 -20.17 -6.11
CA THR A 55 12.67 -20.46 -4.99
C THR A 55 12.53 -19.43 -3.88
N LEU A 56 12.16 -18.18 -4.20
CA LEU A 56 11.99 -17.09 -3.24
C LEU A 56 10.81 -17.28 -2.28
N LYS A 57 9.82 -18.12 -2.64
CA LYS A 57 8.60 -18.39 -1.85
C LYS A 57 7.92 -17.10 -1.35
N ILE A 58 7.66 -16.17 -2.27
CA ILE A 58 7.08 -14.87 -1.95
C ILE A 58 5.69 -15.03 -1.31
N VAL A 59 5.54 -14.46 -0.11
CA VAL A 59 4.27 -14.34 0.61
C VAL A 59 3.87 -12.87 0.66
N PRO A 60 2.82 -12.43 -0.06
CA PRO A 60 2.31 -11.07 0.03
C PRO A 60 1.71 -10.79 1.41
N ILE A 61 2.06 -9.65 2.02
CA ILE A 61 1.57 -9.26 3.35
C ILE A 61 0.84 -7.91 3.25
N SER A 62 -0.36 -7.83 3.83
CA SER A 62 -1.06 -6.57 4.03
C SER A 62 -1.03 -6.15 5.50
N ILE A 63 -0.80 -4.86 5.74
CA ILE A 63 -0.88 -4.26 7.07
C ILE A 63 -1.93 -3.15 7.03
N SER A 64 -3.03 -3.33 7.75
CA SER A 64 -4.17 -2.44 7.72
C SER A 64 -4.30 -1.67 9.02
N TYR A 65 -3.99 -0.38 8.99
CA TYR A 65 -4.19 0.53 10.11
C TYR A 65 -5.56 1.21 10.04
N GLU A 66 -6.25 1.28 11.18
CA GLU A 66 -7.47 2.07 11.29
C GLU A 66 -7.15 3.56 11.16
N TYR A 67 -6.14 4.05 11.87
CA TYR A 67 -5.59 5.39 11.71
C TYR A 67 -4.14 5.36 11.25
N ASP A 68 -3.81 6.26 10.33
CA ASP A 68 -2.43 6.55 9.99
C ASP A 68 -1.88 7.61 10.97
N PRO A 69 -0.90 7.27 11.82
CA PRO A 69 -0.33 8.22 12.77
C PRO A 69 0.45 9.37 12.11
N THR A 70 0.75 9.24 10.82
CA THR A 70 1.48 10.21 9.99
C THR A 70 0.60 10.93 8.98
N ASP A 71 -0.73 10.77 9.06
CA ASP A 71 -1.72 11.36 8.13
C ASP A 71 -1.47 12.85 7.82
N SER A 72 -1.50 13.70 8.85
CA SER A 72 -1.22 15.14 8.77
C SER A 72 0.16 15.48 8.22
N LEU A 73 1.17 14.63 8.46
CA LEU A 73 2.54 14.86 7.99
C LEU A 73 2.69 14.63 6.48
N LYS A 74 1.72 13.98 5.84
CA LYS A 74 1.71 13.77 4.39
C LYS A 74 1.06 14.92 3.62
N MET A 75 0.23 15.71 4.30
CA MET A 75 -0.58 16.76 3.68
C MET A 75 0.25 17.84 2.98
N PRO A 76 1.32 18.41 3.59
CA PRO A 76 2.09 19.47 2.93
C PRO A 76 2.65 19.05 1.57
N GLN A 77 3.19 17.83 1.47
CA GLN A 77 3.72 17.30 0.21
C GLN A 77 2.61 17.07 -0.84
N LEU A 78 1.46 16.52 -0.42
CA LEU A 78 0.33 16.28 -1.31
C LEU A 78 -0.27 17.58 -1.85
N LEU A 79 -0.37 18.60 -1.00
CA LEU A 79 -0.90 19.91 -1.37
C LEU A 79 0.06 20.69 -2.27
N ALA A 80 1.36 20.68 -1.97
CA ALA A 80 2.38 21.28 -2.83
C ALA A 80 2.34 20.65 -4.24
N GLN A 81 2.23 19.32 -4.31
CA GLN A 81 2.09 18.61 -5.59
C GLN A 81 0.81 19.00 -6.34
N HIS A 82 -0.33 19.14 -5.65
CA HIS A 82 -1.58 19.58 -6.27
C HIS A 82 -1.52 21.01 -6.80
N ARG A 83 -0.78 21.89 -6.11
CA ARG A 83 -0.68 23.32 -6.42
C ARG A 83 0.48 23.67 -7.37
N ASP A 84 1.22 22.67 -7.85
CA ASP A 84 2.44 22.86 -8.63
C ASP A 84 3.47 23.74 -7.90
N GLU A 85 3.54 23.58 -6.58
CA GLU A 85 4.47 24.29 -5.70
C GLU A 85 5.69 23.41 -5.37
N GLU A 86 6.85 24.03 -5.20
CA GLU A 86 8.05 23.32 -4.78
C GLU A 86 7.91 22.85 -3.32
N TYR A 87 7.95 21.54 -3.13
CA TYR A 87 7.99 20.95 -1.80
C TYR A 87 9.41 20.93 -1.24
N ILE A 88 9.69 21.82 -0.28
CA ILE A 88 10.97 21.84 0.43
C ILE A 88 10.86 21.05 1.72
N LYS A 89 11.53 19.90 1.75
CA LYS A 89 11.55 19.00 2.92
C LYS A 89 12.23 19.65 4.11
N GLY A 90 11.62 19.55 5.28
CA GLY A 90 12.22 20.04 6.53
C GLY A 90 13.45 19.22 6.94
N LYS A 91 14.46 19.86 7.54
CA LYS A 91 15.74 19.22 7.95
C LYS A 91 15.57 17.98 8.85
N ASN A 92 14.51 17.94 9.67
CA ASN A 92 14.23 16.84 10.62
C ASN A 92 12.92 16.10 10.30
N GLU A 93 12.34 16.33 9.12
CA GLU A 93 11.01 15.83 8.80
C GLU A 93 10.93 14.30 8.78
N ASP A 94 11.98 13.63 8.26
CA ASP A 94 12.05 12.17 8.27
C ASP A 94 12.08 11.60 9.69
N PHE A 95 12.88 12.22 10.56
CA PHE A 95 12.97 11.82 11.96
C PHE A 95 11.63 11.97 12.67
N THR A 96 10.96 13.12 12.49
CA THR A 96 9.63 13.37 13.04
C THR A 96 8.61 12.37 12.50
N THR A 97 8.63 12.10 11.19
CA THR A 97 7.71 11.14 10.55
C THR A 97 7.91 9.73 11.09
N MET A 98 9.16 9.30 11.28
CA MET A 98 9.47 8.00 11.90
C MET A 98 8.97 7.93 13.34
N LEU A 99 9.28 8.94 14.16
CA LEU A 99 8.89 8.99 15.57
C LEU A 99 7.35 9.02 15.73
N SER A 100 6.66 9.87 14.97
CA SER A 100 5.20 9.90 14.92
C SER A 100 4.64 8.57 14.43
N GLY A 101 5.27 7.95 13.44
CA GLY A 101 4.90 6.61 12.96
C GLY A 101 4.95 5.55 14.04
N ILE A 102 5.94 5.59 14.94
CA ILE A 102 6.10 4.64 16.04
C ILE A 102 5.12 4.96 17.18
N LEU A 103 5.17 6.19 17.71
CA LEU A 103 4.45 6.59 18.92
C LEU A 103 2.96 6.90 18.68
N GLY A 104 2.58 7.28 17.46
CA GLY A 104 1.23 7.69 17.16
C GLY A 104 0.21 6.54 17.21
N GLN A 105 -0.99 6.88 17.65
CA GLN A 105 -2.10 5.94 17.82
C GLN A 105 -2.63 5.45 16.46
N LYS A 106 -2.53 4.13 16.25
CA LYS A 106 -3.02 3.43 15.05
C LYS A 106 -4.45 2.89 15.20
N LYS A 107 -4.95 2.86 16.46
CA LYS A 107 -6.13 2.11 16.90
C LYS A 107 -6.02 0.63 16.50
N ARG A 108 -7.00 0.07 15.78
CA ARG A 108 -6.99 -1.31 15.35
C ARG A 108 -5.94 -1.53 14.26
N ILE A 109 -5.19 -2.61 14.39
CA ILE A 109 -4.16 -3.04 13.42
C ILE A 109 -4.50 -4.47 13.02
N HIS A 110 -4.51 -4.75 11.72
CA HIS A 110 -4.62 -6.10 11.18
C HIS A 110 -3.41 -6.40 10.30
N LEU A 111 -2.81 -7.57 10.51
CA LEU A 111 -1.77 -8.11 9.65
C LEU A 111 -2.33 -9.38 9.01
N HIS A 112 -2.20 -9.48 7.69
CA HIS A 112 -2.61 -10.65 6.94
C HIS A 112 -1.46 -11.12 6.05
N ALA A 113 -1.01 -12.35 6.26
CA ALA A 113 -0.09 -13.03 5.35
C ALA A 113 -0.92 -13.88 4.38
N GLY A 114 -0.72 -13.67 3.08
CA GLY A 114 -1.36 -14.47 2.04
C GLY A 114 -0.68 -15.82 1.84
N ASP A 115 -1.02 -16.49 0.74
CA ASP A 115 -0.38 -17.72 0.31
C ASP A 115 0.88 -17.45 -0.53
N VAL A 116 1.74 -18.47 -0.65
CA VAL A 116 2.86 -18.43 -1.60
C VAL A 116 2.31 -18.41 -3.03
N ILE A 117 2.80 -17.49 -3.86
CA ILE A 117 2.27 -17.24 -5.21
C ILE A 117 2.73 -18.24 -6.29
N ASP A 118 3.08 -19.47 -5.92
CA ASP A 118 3.64 -20.48 -6.83
C ASP A 118 2.68 -20.82 -7.98
N THR A 119 1.37 -20.88 -7.70
CA THR A 119 0.35 -21.24 -8.70
C THR A 119 0.19 -20.13 -9.75
N GLU A 120 0.26 -18.87 -9.33
CA GLU A 120 0.20 -17.71 -10.21
C GLU A 120 1.47 -17.60 -11.05
N LEU A 121 2.63 -17.90 -10.47
CA LEU A 121 3.90 -17.96 -11.20
C LEU A 121 3.86 -19.00 -12.33
N ASP A 122 3.30 -20.18 -12.08
CA ASP A 122 3.15 -21.21 -13.12
C ASP A 122 2.23 -20.75 -14.27
N LYS A 123 1.14 -20.05 -13.95
CA LYS A 123 0.24 -19.46 -14.96
C LYS A 123 0.93 -18.39 -15.79
N ILE A 124 1.75 -17.54 -15.15
CA ILE A 124 2.53 -16.50 -15.84
C ILE A 124 3.54 -17.16 -16.79
N ALA A 125 4.28 -18.18 -16.34
CA ALA A 125 5.21 -18.93 -17.19
C ALA A 125 4.53 -19.53 -18.43
N ALA A 126 3.31 -20.04 -18.28
CA ALA A 126 2.57 -20.66 -19.37
C ALA A 126 1.98 -19.66 -20.40
N THR A 127 1.81 -18.39 -20.03
CA THR A 127 1.07 -17.40 -20.85
C THR A 127 1.92 -16.23 -21.33
N ILE A 128 3.04 -15.94 -20.67
CA ILE A 128 3.85 -14.76 -20.94
C ILE A 128 5.32 -15.16 -21.10
N GLU A 129 5.85 -15.01 -22.31
CA GLU A 129 7.27 -15.30 -22.58
C GLU A 129 8.20 -14.12 -22.24
N ASN A 130 7.73 -12.88 -22.42
CA ASN A 130 8.57 -11.70 -22.23
C ASN A 130 8.85 -11.43 -20.75
N LYS A 131 10.14 -11.44 -20.34
CA LYS A 131 10.57 -11.23 -18.95
C LYS A 131 10.04 -9.95 -18.30
N ASN A 132 9.98 -8.82 -19.03
CA ASN A 132 9.44 -7.58 -18.46
C ASN A 132 7.93 -7.67 -18.21
N LYS A 133 7.19 -8.32 -19.14
CA LYS A 133 5.76 -8.58 -18.93
C LYS A 133 5.51 -9.59 -17.80
N GLN A 134 6.38 -10.59 -17.63
CA GLN A 134 6.33 -11.50 -16.48
C GLN A 134 6.50 -10.72 -15.16
N LEU A 135 7.50 -9.86 -15.05
CA LEU A 135 7.70 -9.00 -13.87
C LEU A 135 6.49 -8.11 -13.58
N GLN A 136 5.87 -7.54 -14.62
CA GLN A 136 4.65 -6.78 -14.48
C GLN A 136 3.50 -7.63 -13.94
N ALA A 137 3.31 -8.84 -14.47
CA ALA A 137 2.28 -9.77 -14.01
C ALA A 137 2.52 -10.23 -12.57
N ILE A 138 3.79 -10.48 -12.18
CA ILE A 138 4.15 -10.81 -10.79
C ILE A 138 3.79 -9.65 -9.85
N ALA A 139 4.09 -8.40 -10.23
CA ALA A 139 3.70 -7.23 -9.44
C ALA A 139 2.18 -7.15 -9.26
N GLN A 140 1.41 -7.39 -10.33
CA GLN A 140 -0.05 -7.41 -10.30
C GLN A 140 -0.60 -8.52 -9.39
N VAL A 141 0.00 -9.71 -9.41
CA VAL A 141 -0.38 -10.82 -8.51
C VAL A 141 -0.15 -10.45 -7.04
N ILE A 142 1.01 -9.85 -6.73
CA ILE A 142 1.33 -9.37 -5.38
C ILE A 142 0.32 -8.31 -4.95
N ASP A 143 0.08 -7.31 -5.80
CA ASP A 143 -0.87 -6.23 -5.52
C ASP A 143 -2.30 -6.77 -5.34
N HIS A 144 -2.74 -7.70 -6.20
CA HIS A 144 -4.04 -8.35 -6.07
C HIS A 144 -4.18 -9.04 -4.70
N SER A 145 -3.18 -9.82 -4.29
CA SER A 145 -3.20 -10.52 -3.00
C SER A 145 -3.25 -9.52 -1.82
N ILE A 146 -2.44 -8.45 -1.86
CA ILE A 146 -2.41 -7.43 -0.82
C ILE A 146 -3.75 -6.69 -0.74
N ILE A 147 -4.30 -6.24 -1.87
CA ILE A 147 -5.56 -5.51 -1.93
C ILE A 147 -6.70 -6.40 -1.44
N LYS A 148 -6.82 -7.63 -1.95
CA LYS A 148 -7.85 -8.60 -1.55
C LYS A 148 -7.84 -8.83 -0.04
N ASN A 149 -6.67 -8.99 0.54
CA ASN A 149 -6.50 -9.32 1.94
C ASN A 149 -6.47 -8.11 2.89
N TYR A 150 -6.47 -6.88 2.35
CA TYR A 150 -6.49 -5.66 3.15
C TYR A 150 -7.78 -5.57 3.99
N LYS A 151 -7.65 -5.41 5.30
CA LYS A 151 -8.81 -5.24 6.20
C LYS A 151 -9.30 -3.80 6.14
N LEU A 152 -10.53 -3.63 5.66
CA LEU A 152 -11.21 -2.34 5.70
C LEU A 152 -11.75 -2.10 7.12
N TRP A 153 -11.31 -0.98 7.70
CA TRP A 153 -11.82 -0.46 8.96
C TRP A 153 -12.91 0.59 8.71
N PRO A 154 -13.80 0.86 9.68
CA PRO A 154 -14.85 1.88 9.60
C PRO A 154 -14.40 3.21 9.00
N THR A 155 -13.17 3.66 9.33
CA THR A 155 -12.60 4.91 8.83
C THR A 155 -12.46 4.98 7.31
N LYS A 156 -12.31 3.84 6.63
CA LYS A 156 -12.20 3.74 5.18
C LYS A 156 -13.56 3.98 4.51
N TYR A 157 -14.61 3.39 5.08
CA TYR A 157 -16.00 3.58 4.66
C TYR A 157 -16.50 5.00 4.94
N ILE A 158 -16.25 5.52 6.15
CA ILE A 158 -16.60 6.90 6.52
C ILE A 158 -15.93 7.89 5.54
N ALA A 159 -14.64 7.70 5.25
CA ALA A 159 -13.93 8.59 4.34
C ALA A 159 -14.50 8.56 2.92
N TYR A 160 -14.89 7.39 2.42
CA TYR A 160 -15.54 7.23 1.13
C TYR A 160 -16.90 7.94 1.07
N ASP A 161 -17.73 7.76 2.09
CA ASP A 161 -19.03 8.40 2.16
C ASP A 161 -18.90 9.93 2.25
N LEU A 162 -17.94 10.43 3.03
CA LEU A 162 -17.68 11.87 3.17
C LEU A 162 -17.12 12.53 1.89
N ILE A 163 -16.30 11.83 1.10
CA ILE A 163 -15.74 12.39 -0.14
C ILE A 163 -16.76 12.39 -1.28
N HIS A 164 -17.66 11.39 -1.33
CA HIS A 164 -18.71 11.29 -2.37
C HIS A 164 -20.04 11.94 -1.96
N ASN A 165 -20.16 12.44 -0.73
CA ASN A 165 -21.41 12.94 -0.13
C ASN A 165 -22.54 11.88 -0.18
N THR A 166 -22.21 10.65 0.21
CA THR A 166 -23.14 9.51 0.25
C THR A 166 -23.25 8.91 1.66
N ASP A 167 -24.22 8.02 1.86
CA ASP A 167 -24.32 7.15 3.04
C ASP A 167 -24.32 5.66 2.60
N THR A 168 -23.70 5.36 1.46
CA THR A 168 -23.64 4.05 0.82
C THR A 168 -23.13 2.97 1.78
N TYR A 169 -22.16 3.32 2.63
CA TYR A 169 -21.55 2.39 3.57
C TYR A 169 -21.90 2.69 5.03
N ALA A 170 -23.01 3.41 5.30
CA ALA A 170 -23.44 3.74 6.66
C ALA A 170 -23.67 2.52 7.56
N SER A 171 -23.91 1.33 7.00
CA SER A 171 -24.00 0.07 7.75
C SER A 171 -22.65 -0.48 8.24
N GLN A 172 -21.53 0.06 7.75
CA GLN A 172 -20.16 -0.39 8.07
C GLN A 172 -19.51 0.37 9.23
N TYR A 173 -20.20 1.37 9.79
CA TYR A 173 -19.71 2.18 10.88
C TYR A 173 -20.85 2.70 11.76
N THR A 174 -20.52 3.04 13.00
CA THR A 174 -21.46 3.71 13.91
C THR A 174 -21.37 5.23 13.77
N GLU A 175 -22.43 5.95 14.16
CA GLU A 175 -22.41 7.41 14.20
C GLU A 175 -21.30 7.94 15.12
N GLN A 176 -21.02 7.25 16.23
CA GLN A 176 -19.92 7.60 17.12
C GLN A 176 -18.55 7.50 16.41
N GLU A 177 -18.32 6.45 15.63
CA GLU A 177 -17.09 6.31 14.83
C GLU A 177 -16.97 7.40 13.77
N LYS A 178 -18.07 7.76 13.09
CA LYS A 178 -18.14 8.87 12.12
C LYS A 178 -17.74 10.19 12.79
N GLN A 179 -18.36 10.54 13.91
CA GLN A 179 -18.07 11.77 14.64
C GLN A 179 -16.63 11.84 15.16
N LEU A 180 -16.09 10.72 15.68
CA LEU A 180 -14.68 10.66 16.09
C LEU A 180 -13.71 10.85 14.92
N PHE A 181 -14.04 10.32 13.74
CA PHE A 181 -13.23 10.50 12.53
C PHE A 181 -13.31 11.92 11.99
N ILE A 182 -14.49 12.54 11.97
CA ILE A 182 -14.68 13.95 11.58
C ILE A 182 -13.86 14.87 12.50
N ARG A 183 -13.95 14.66 13.83
CA ARG A 183 -13.14 15.42 14.78
C ARG A 183 -11.64 15.23 14.54
N ARG A 184 -11.21 14.02 14.17
CA ARG A 184 -9.80 13.76 13.81
C ARG A 184 -9.41 14.56 12.56
N LEU A 185 -10.21 14.50 11.50
CA LEU A 185 -10.01 15.25 10.26
C LEU A 185 -9.81 16.74 10.59
N GLU A 186 -10.76 17.36 11.30
CA GLU A 186 -10.73 18.79 11.66
C GLU A 186 -9.50 19.20 12.47
N MET A 187 -8.95 18.31 13.31
CA MET A 187 -7.71 18.58 14.07
C MET A 187 -6.43 18.44 13.22
N ARG A 188 -6.53 17.88 12.02
CA ARG A 188 -5.37 17.45 11.20
C ARG A 188 -5.20 18.25 9.91
N ILE A 189 -6.23 18.98 9.49
CA ILE A 189 -6.22 19.79 8.28
C ILE A 189 -6.63 21.24 8.58
N ASP A 190 -6.29 22.15 7.68
CA ASP A 190 -6.86 23.49 7.68
C ASP A 190 -8.30 23.43 7.13
N PRO A 191 -9.35 23.75 7.93
CA PRO A 191 -10.72 23.71 7.47
C PRO A 191 -11.04 24.77 6.41
N SER A 192 -10.19 25.80 6.24
CA SER A 192 -10.34 26.82 5.21
C SER A 192 -9.87 26.37 3.82
N ASP A 193 -9.19 25.21 3.73
CA ASP A 193 -8.71 24.64 2.48
C ASP A 193 -9.52 23.38 2.09
N PRO A 194 -10.47 23.49 1.15
CA PRO A 194 -11.26 22.36 0.70
C PRO A 194 -10.43 21.21 0.11
N VAL A 195 -9.28 21.53 -0.50
CA VAL A 195 -8.39 20.53 -1.12
C VAL A 195 -7.73 19.67 -0.04
N SER A 196 -7.37 20.26 1.10
CA SER A 196 -6.86 19.52 2.25
C SER A 196 -7.85 18.46 2.75
N LYS A 197 -9.15 18.80 2.78
CA LYS A 197 -10.20 17.85 3.16
C LYS A 197 -10.28 16.69 2.17
N GLU A 198 -10.30 16.99 0.88
CA GLU A 198 -10.37 15.98 -0.17
C GLU A 198 -9.20 14.99 -0.11
N TYR A 199 -7.96 15.48 -0.05
CA TYR A 199 -6.76 14.63 0.00
C TYR A 199 -6.67 13.80 1.27
N PHE A 200 -7.07 14.37 2.42
CA PHE A 200 -7.09 13.62 3.68
C PHE A 200 -8.12 12.47 3.61
N LEU A 201 -9.32 12.75 3.11
CA LEU A 201 -10.35 11.72 2.95
C LEU A 201 -9.93 10.67 1.93
N ALA A 202 -9.37 11.07 0.77
CA ALA A 202 -8.87 10.17 -0.26
C ALA A 202 -7.83 9.18 0.30
N MET A 203 -6.93 9.64 1.17
CA MET A 203 -5.95 8.78 1.82
C MET A 203 -6.58 7.61 2.61
N TYR A 204 -7.75 7.83 3.19
CA TYR A 204 -8.50 6.79 3.89
C TYR A 204 -9.47 6.03 2.98
N ALA A 205 -10.02 6.65 1.94
CA ALA A 205 -10.96 6.00 1.04
C ALA A 205 -10.29 5.04 0.04
N ASN A 206 -9.04 5.32 -0.36
CA ASN A 206 -8.36 4.59 -1.44
C ASN A 206 -8.25 3.07 -1.24
N PRO A 207 -8.00 2.52 -0.03
CA PRO A 207 -8.05 1.07 0.17
C PRO A 207 -9.40 0.43 -0.16
N LEU A 208 -10.52 1.12 0.10
CA LEU A 208 -11.85 0.66 -0.30
C LEU A 208 -12.02 0.77 -1.81
N VAL A 209 -11.65 1.91 -2.41
CA VAL A 209 -11.70 2.11 -3.87
C VAL A 209 -10.90 1.03 -4.60
N ASN A 210 -9.72 0.67 -4.10
CA ASN A 210 -8.89 -0.38 -4.69
C ASN A 210 -9.55 -1.75 -4.61
N LYS A 211 -10.26 -2.07 -3.52
CA LYS A 211 -11.05 -3.30 -3.41
C LYS A 211 -12.23 -3.33 -4.38
N LEU A 212 -12.96 -2.22 -4.51
CA LEU A 212 -14.08 -2.11 -5.45
C LEU A 212 -13.59 -2.33 -6.89
N LYS A 213 -12.49 -1.69 -7.29
CA LYS A 213 -11.86 -1.91 -8.60
C LYS A 213 -11.43 -3.36 -8.84
N LEU A 214 -11.04 -4.06 -7.78
CA LEU A 214 -10.68 -5.48 -7.86
C LEU A 214 -11.93 -6.36 -8.09
N GLU A 215 -13.05 -6.01 -7.46
CA GLU A 215 -14.33 -6.72 -7.53
C GLU A 215 -15.11 -6.43 -8.83
N GLU A 216 -15.01 -5.22 -9.37
CA GLU A 216 -15.65 -4.80 -10.63
C GLU A 216 -14.98 -5.39 -11.87
N GLY A 217 -13.76 -5.92 -11.74
CA GLY A 217 -13.09 -6.70 -12.78
C GLY A 217 -12.33 -5.84 -13.79
N PHE A 218 -11.15 -6.35 -14.16
CA PHE A 218 -10.35 -5.95 -15.30
C PHE A 218 -11.21 -5.80 -16.59
N GLU A 219 -11.57 -4.58 -16.94
CA GLU A 219 -11.74 -4.14 -18.33
C GLU A 219 -10.76 -2.98 -18.56
N GLY A 220 -9.58 -3.28 -19.13
CA GLY A 220 -8.55 -2.30 -19.46
C GLY A 220 -7.15 -2.89 -19.60
#